data_AF-A0A916VBM0-F1
#
_entry.id   AF-A0A916VBM0-F1
#
_cell.length_a   1.000
_cell.length_b   1.000
_cell.length_c   1.000
_cell.angle_alpha   90.00
_cell.angle_beta   90.00
_cell.angle_gamma   90.00
#
_symmetry.space_group_name_H-M   'P 1'
#
loop_
_entity.id
_entity.type
_entity.pdbx_description
1 polymer ?
#
loop_
_entity_poly.entity_id
_entity_poly.type
_entity_poly.pdbx_seq_one_letter_code
_entity_poly.pdbx_strand_id
1 'polypeptide(L)' 'MEIIGRWTNKFLMFNLFLVFFFFAWLLVALGGETLKINLGLELWRQLWEPLIQPVLGIVMAGAIASGIISKVKQKLAKP' A
#
# COMPACT_ATOMS: atom_id res chain seq x y z
N MET A 1 -4.87 -13.15 -22.78
CA MET A 1 -4.42 -13.49 -21.41
C MET A 1 -3.27 -12.61 -20.91
N GLU A 2 -2.39 -12.07 -21.75
CA GLU A 2 -1.23 -11.25 -21.30
C GLU A 2 -1.58 -9.84 -20.78
N ILE A 3 -2.70 -9.27 -21.23
CA ILE A 3 -3.10 -7.89 -20.90
C ILE A 3 -3.49 -7.77 -19.42
N ILE A 4 -4.18 -8.78 -18.89
CA ILE A 4 -4.72 -8.81 -17.52
C ILE A 4 -3.56 -8.88 -16.50
N GLY A 5 -2.57 -9.76 -16.73
CA GLY A 5 -1.40 -9.86 -15.86
C GLY A 5 -0.55 -8.58 -15.83
N ARG A 6 -0.38 -7.91 -16.98
CA ARG A 6 0.33 -6.63 -17.05
C ARG A 6 -0.41 -5.51 -16.32
N TRP A 7 -1.74 -5.44 -16.46
CA TRP A 7 -2.57 -4.43 -15.78
C TRP A 7 -2.63 -4.64 -14.28
N THR A 8 -2.78 -5.89 -13.81
CA THR A 8 -2.75 -6.21 -12.37
C THR A 8 -1.42 -5.82 -11.73
N ASN A 9 -0.28 -6.14 -12.36
CA ASN A 9 1.02 -5.77 -11.83
C ASN A 9 1.19 -4.24 -11.76
N LYS A 10 0.76 -3.51 -12.80
CA LYS A 10 0.81 -2.04 -12.83
C LYS A 10 -0.11 -1.41 -11.78
N PHE A 11 -1.30 -1.98 -11.56
CA PHE A 11 -2.23 -1.54 -10.53
C PHE A 11 -1.68 -1.76 -9.12
N LEU A 12 -1.14 -2.95 -8.82
CA LEU A 12 -0.52 -3.23 -7.53
C LEU A 12 0.68 -2.31 -7.26
N MET A 13 1.48 -2.05 -8.28
CA MET A 13 2.64 -1.17 -8.17
C MET A 13 2.21 0.28 -7.94
N PHE A 14 1.20 0.76 -8.65
CA PHE A 14 0.59 2.07 -8.39
C PHE A 14 0.02 2.17 -6.98
N ASN A 15 -0.72 1.15 -6.53
CA ASN A 15 -1.28 1.08 -5.18
C ASN A 15 -0.18 1.12 -4.10
N LEU A 16 0.95 0.46 -4.32
CA LEU A 16 2.12 0.52 -3.43
C LEU A 16 2.72 1.92 -3.36
N PHE A 17 2.91 2.58 -4.51
CA PHE A 17 3.40 3.97 -4.55
C PHE A 17 2.43 4.92 -3.85
N LEU A 18 1.12 4.70 -3.99
CA LEU A 18 0.08 5.47 -3.31
C LEU A 18 0.19 5.33 -1.78
N VAL A 19 0.45 4.12 -1.26
CA VAL A 19 0.73 3.92 0.17
C VAL A 19 1.96 4.72 0.62
N PHE A 20 3.06 4.65 -0.13
CA PHE A 20 4.27 5.43 0.18
C PHE A 20 4.02 6.93 0.14
N PHE A 21 3.18 7.40 -0.78
CA PHE A 21 2.78 8.80 -0.86
C PHE A 21 2.01 9.23 0.39
N PHE A 22 1.01 8.46 0.82
CA PHE A 22 0.29 8.74 2.07
C PHE A 22 1.21 8.71 3.29
N PHE A 23 2.20 7.81 3.30
CA PHE A 23 3.20 7.76 4.36
C PHE A 23 4.13 8.99 4.36
N ALA A 24 4.61 9.42 3.20
CA ALA A 24 5.43 10.63 3.08
C ALA A 24 4.64 11.89 3.47
N TRP A 25 3.38 12.00 3.06
CA TRP A 25 2.49 13.07 3.51
C TRP A 25 2.36 13.05 5.04
N LEU A 26 2.10 11.89 5.65
CA LEU A 26 2.02 11.79 7.11
C LEU A 26 3.27 12.35 7.79
N LEU A 27 4.47 12.01 7.31
CA LEU A 27 5.73 12.52 7.87
C LEU A 27 5.85 14.04 7.75
N VAL A 28 5.50 14.60 6.59
CA VAL A 28 5.49 16.06 6.37
C VAL A 28 4.46 16.73 7.27
N ALA A 29 3.26 16.15 7.39
CA ALA A 29 2.19 16.68 8.22
C ALA A 29 2.58 16.69 9.71
N LEU A 30 3.14 15.57 10.22
CA LEU A 30 3.67 15.49 11.58
C LEU A 30 4.77 16.53 11.84
N GLY A 31 5.67 16.72 10.86
CA GLY A 31 6.69 17.77 10.93
C GLY A 31 6.08 19.18 11.01
N GLY A 32 5.02 19.45 10.23
CA GLY A 32 4.31 20.74 10.26
C GLY A 32 3.53 21.01 11.54
N GLU A 33 3.03 19.97 12.19
CA GLU A 33 2.31 20.10 13.47
C GLU A 33 3.23 20.71 14.55
N THR A 34 4.53 20.37 14.54
CA THR A 34 5.52 20.99 15.44
C THR A 34 5.70 22.50 15.21
N LEU A 35 5.39 22.97 14.00
CA LEU A 35 5.43 24.39 13.60
C LEU A 35 4.05 25.09 13.75
N LYS A 36 3.04 24.41 14.33
CA LYS A 36 1.62 24.83 14.39
C LYS A 36 0.98 25.09 13.01
N ILE A 37 1.56 24.55 11.94
CA ILE A 37 1.02 24.67 10.59
C ILE A 37 0.22 23.39 10.30
N ASN A 38 -1.09 23.54 10.07
CA ASN A 38 -1.94 22.42 9.66
C ASN A 38 -1.65 22.05 8.19
N LEU A 39 -0.59 21.28 7.95
CA LEU A 39 -0.21 20.72 6.64
C LEU A 39 -1.15 19.58 6.17
N GLY A 40 -2.41 19.60 6.60
CA GLY A 40 -3.41 18.61 6.24
C GLY A 40 -3.37 17.33 7.07
N LEU A 41 -2.84 17.36 8.29
CA LEU A 41 -2.85 16.20 9.20
C LEU A 41 -4.29 15.77 9.53
N GLU A 42 -5.18 16.75 9.73
CA GLU A 42 -6.62 16.49 9.91
C GLU A 42 -7.24 15.84 8.67
N LEU A 43 -6.93 16.35 7.47
CA LEU A 43 -7.39 15.78 6.22
C LEU A 43 -6.86 14.34 6.03
N TRP A 44 -5.60 14.10 6.35
CA TRP A 44 -4.97 12.79 6.29
C TRP A 44 -5.66 11.79 7.21
N ARG A 45 -5.96 12.19 8.46
CA ARG A 45 -6.72 11.37 9.41
C ARG A 45 -8.12 11.04 8.89
N GLN A 46 -8.83 12.01 8.30
CA GLN A 46 -10.15 11.77 7.73
C GLN A 46 -10.09 10.85 6.50
N LEU A 47 -9.02 10.93 5.70
CA LEU A 47 -8.77 10.04 4.56
C LEU A 47 -8.30 8.64 4.98
N TRP A 48 -7.87 8.47 6.23
CA TRP A 48 -7.30 7.21 6.71
C TRP A 48 -8.29 6.05 6.60
N GLU A 49 -9.46 6.20 7.21
CA GLU A 49 -10.49 5.17 7.25
C GLU A 49 -11.07 4.82 5.86
N PRO A 50 -11.48 5.79 5.03
CA PRO A 50 -12.13 5.49 3.75
C PRO A 50 -11.15 5.19 2.61
N LEU A 51 -9.88 5.61 2.68
CA LEU A 51 -8.98 5.60 1.53
C LEU A 51 -7.64 4.92 1.83
N ILE A 52 -6.96 5.30 2.91
CA ILE A 52 -5.61 4.77 3.19
C ILE A 52 -5.68 3.33 3.69
N GLN A 53 -6.64 3.01 4.56
CA GLN A 53 -6.81 1.66 5.12
C GLN A 53 -7.19 0.61 4.05
N PRO A 54 -8.13 0.87 3.12
CA PRO A 54 -8.40 -0.06 2.01
C PRO A 54 -7.20 -0.26 1.07
N VAL A 55 -6.50 0.81 0.70
CA VAL A 55 -5.31 0.76 -0.17
C VAL A 55 -4.19 -0.07 0.48
N LEU A 56 -3.95 0.13 1.78
CA LEU A 56 -3.03 -0.70 2.58
C LEU A 56 -3.46 -2.17 2.60
N GLY A 57 -4.75 -2.43 2.79
CA GLY A 57 -5.31 -3.79 2.78
C GLY A 57 -5.02 -4.53 1.47
N ILE A 58 -5.11 -3.86 0.33
CA ILE A 58 -4.76 -4.44 -0.98
C ILE A 58 -3.27 -4.80 -1.06
N VAL A 59 -2.37 -3.93 -0.59
CA VAL A 59 -0.92 -4.22 -0.56
C VAL A 59 -0.63 -5.42 0.34
N MET A 60 -1.22 -5.43 1.55
CA MET A 60 -1.05 -6.54 2.49
C MET A 60 -1.58 -7.86 1.92
N ALA A 61 -2.78 -7.86 1.33
CA ALA A 61 -3.34 -9.03 0.69
C ALA A 61 -2.44 -9.55 -0.44
N GLY A 62 -1.89 -8.65 -1.26
CA GLY A 62 -0.93 -8.99 -2.31
C GLY A 62 0.37 -9.61 -1.79
N ALA A 63 0.91 -9.07 -0.70
CA ALA A 63 2.11 -9.60 -0.05
C ALA A 63 1.86 -10.97 0.59
N ILE A 64 0.73 -11.14 1.29
CA ILE A 64 0.33 -12.41 1.91
C ILE A 64 0.12 -13.48 0.83
N ALA A 65 -0.63 -13.17 -0.23
CA ALA A 65 -0.85 -14.09 -1.34
C ALA A 65 0.48 -14.52 -1.97
N SER A 66 1.39 -13.57 -2.23
CA SER A 66 2.71 -13.85 -2.78
C SER A 66 3.54 -14.76 -1.87
N GLY A 67 3.49 -14.54 -0.55
CA GLY A 67 4.15 -15.38 0.44
C GLY A 67 3.59 -16.80 0.47
N ILE A 68 2.26 -16.96 0.46
CA ILE A 68 1.60 -18.28 0.45
C ILE A 68 1.95 -19.05 -0.83
N ILE A 69 1.84 -18.40 -1.98
CA ILE A 69 2.16 -19.01 -3.28
C ILE A 69 3.62 -19.49 -3.32
N SER A 70 4.55 -18.68 -2.81
CA SER A 70 5.97 -19.04 -2.73
C SER A 70 6.20 -20.26 -1.82
N LYS A 71 5.55 -20.31 -0.65
CA LYS A 71 5.62 -21.45 0.27
C LYS A 71 5.06 -22.74 -0.36
N VAL A 72 3.91 -22.66 -1.03
CA VAL A 72 3.30 -23.82 -1.70
C VAL A 72 4.19 -24.31 -2.85
N LYS A 73 4.73 -23.38 -3.67
CA LYS A 73 5.69 -23.74 -4.74
C LYS A 73 6.93 -24.43 -4.19
N GLN A 74 7.54 -23.92 -3.12
CA GLN A 74 8.71 -24.56 -2.51
C GLN A 74 8.39 -25.96 -1.99
N LYS A 75 7.19 -26.17 -1.43
CA LYS A 75 6.76 -27.46 -0.89
C LYS A 75 6.46 -28.50 -1.97
N LEU A 76 6.01 -28.05 -3.16
CA LEU A 76 5.78 -28.90 -4.34
C LEU A 76 7.04 -29.13 -5.18
N ALA A 77 8.00 -28.21 -5.15
CA ALA A 77 9.28 -28.32 -5.86
C ALA A 77 10.36 -29.09 -5.08
N LYS A 78 10.08 -29.45 -3.81
CA LYS A 78 10.94 -30.32 -3.02
C LYS A 78 10.55 -31.78 -3.34
N PRO A 79 11.47 -32.61 -3.88
CA PRO A 79 11.18 -34.01 -4.19
C PRO A 79 10.81 -34.81 -2.94
#